data_AF-A0A2P5GJV1-F1
#
_entry.id   AF-A0A2P5GJV1-F1
#
_cell.length_a   1.000
_cell.length_b   1.000
_cell.length_c   1.000
_cell.angle_alpha   90.00
_cell.angle_beta   90.00
_cell.angle_gamma   90.00
#
_symmetry.space_group_name_H-M   'P 1'
#
loop_
_entity.id
_entity.type
_entity.pdbx_description
1 polymer ?
#
loop_
_entity_poly.entity_id
_entity_poly.type
_entity_poly.pdbx_seq_one_letter_code
_entity_poly.pdbx_strand_id
1 'polypeptide(L)'
;TADGIIDMHECGYVEGWNSFRAAMLEPVSNRDELREQVRREHAEWSDKTFGKVGPVGPLKHLSKEALEAAANPEDPLEWADMQFLLWDAQRRMGISDDFITRAMIEKLAINKTRQWPESKDGEPRMHVKEAGNSPAIPDGWVMLPAEPTQAMMNAWLSEVANWRGHAAGYRAMIAAAPEVKS
;
A
#
# COMPACT_ATOMS: atom_id res chain seq x y z
N THR A 1 27.20 -30.40 34.88
CA THR A 1 27.04 -30.41 33.42
C THR A 1 25.55 -30.31 33.15
N ALA A 2 25.03 -29.09 33.01
CA ALA A 2 23.61 -28.82 33.02
C ALA A 2 22.95 -29.20 31.68
N ASP A 3 22.16 -30.27 31.72
CA ASP A 3 20.80 -30.41 31.21
C ASP A 3 20.39 -29.57 29.98
N GLY A 4 20.55 -30.14 28.78
CA GLY A 4 19.52 -31.04 28.22
C GLY A 4 18.11 -30.50 27.94
N ILE A 5 17.87 -29.18 27.91
CA ILE A 5 16.59 -28.63 27.43
C ILE A 5 16.89 -27.81 26.17
N ILE A 6 16.80 -28.46 25.01
CA ILE A 6 16.68 -27.75 23.73
C ILE A 6 15.25 -27.21 23.71
N ASP A 7 15.13 -25.90 23.64
CA ASP A 7 13.84 -25.19 23.60
C ASP A 7 13.03 -25.69 22.40
N MET A 8 11.73 -25.94 22.61
CA MET A 8 10.81 -26.42 21.59
C MET A 8 10.71 -25.42 20.41
N HIS A 9 11.01 -24.14 20.67
CA HIS A 9 11.18 -23.09 19.66
C HIS A 9 12.42 -23.27 18.77
N GLU A 10 13.57 -23.66 19.34
CA GLU A 10 14.80 -23.90 18.58
C GLU A 10 14.68 -25.16 17.71
N CYS A 11 13.98 -26.19 18.21
CA CYS A 11 13.74 -27.42 17.44
C CYS A 11 12.88 -27.16 16.18
N GLY A 12 11.80 -26.39 16.31
CA GLY A 12 10.94 -26.00 15.18
C GLY A 12 11.66 -25.12 14.16
N TYR A 13 12.56 -24.25 14.61
CA TYR A 13 13.40 -23.43 13.75
C TYR A 13 14.40 -24.27 12.92
N VAL A 14 15.07 -25.25 13.55
CA VAL A 14 16.07 -26.09 12.88
C VAL A 14 15.43 -27.10 11.93
N GLU A 15 14.30 -27.72 12.31
CA GLU A 15 13.55 -28.63 11.43
C GLU A 15 12.95 -27.88 10.24
N GLY A 16 12.33 -26.72 10.48
CA GLY A 16 11.80 -25.85 9.42
C GLY A 16 12.87 -25.42 8.43
N TRP A 17 14.04 -24.98 8.93
CA TRP A 17 15.17 -24.55 8.11
C TRP A 17 15.77 -25.67 7.26
N ASN A 18 15.95 -26.87 7.83
CA ASN A 18 16.48 -28.01 7.09
C ASN A 18 15.50 -28.49 6.00
N SER A 19 14.19 -28.43 6.26
CA SER A 19 13.16 -28.74 5.28
C SER A 19 13.15 -27.71 4.14
N PHE A 20 13.30 -26.43 4.47
CA PHE A 20 13.42 -25.34 3.49
C PHE A 20 14.66 -25.50 2.59
N ARG A 21 15.79 -25.88 3.19
CA ARG A 21 17.05 -26.07 2.46
C ARG A 21 17.03 -27.29 1.55
N ALA A 22 16.39 -28.38 1.96
CA ALA A 22 16.18 -29.56 1.13
C ALA A 22 15.27 -29.24 -0.08
N ALA A 23 14.17 -28.52 0.14
CA ALA A 23 13.25 -28.09 -0.91
C ALA A 23 13.90 -27.19 -1.98
N MET A 24 14.90 -26.38 -1.61
CA MET A 24 15.64 -25.55 -2.57
C MET A 24 16.56 -26.33 -3.52
N LEU A 25 16.90 -27.58 -3.19
CA LEU A 25 17.80 -28.44 -3.99
C LEU A 25 17.05 -29.44 -4.89
N GLU A 26 15.71 -29.45 -4.82
CA GLU A 26 14.84 -30.34 -5.58
C GLU A 26 14.59 -29.84 -7.02
N PRO A 27 14.28 -30.74 -7.99
CA PRO A 27 13.91 -30.35 -9.34
C PRO A 27 12.73 -29.38 -9.37
N VAL A 28 12.71 -28.44 -10.33
CA VAL A 28 11.72 -27.35 -10.45
C VAL A 28 10.27 -27.82 -10.33
N SER A 29 9.93 -29.01 -10.84
CA SER A 29 8.57 -29.57 -10.74
C SER A 29 8.16 -29.88 -9.29
N ASN A 30 9.06 -30.37 -8.44
CA ASN A 30 8.75 -30.74 -7.06
C ASN A 30 8.60 -29.49 -6.16
N ARG A 31 9.31 -28.41 -6.50
CA ARG A 31 9.21 -27.13 -5.78
C ARG A 31 7.83 -26.48 -5.94
N ASP A 32 7.25 -26.53 -7.15
CA ASP A 32 5.94 -25.94 -7.41
C ASP A 32 4.82 -26.74 -6.71
N GLU A 33 4.95 -28.07 -6.69
CA GLU A 33 4.07 -28.97 -5.95
C GLU A 33 4.13 -28.72 -4.44
N LEU A 34 5.33 -28.58 -3.87
CA LEU A 34 5.51 -28.27 -2.44
C LEU A 34 4.90 -26.91 -2.08
N ARG A 35 5.12 -25.89 -2.89
CA ARG A 35 4.56 -24.55 -2.65
C ARG A 35 3.04 -24.57 -2.65
N GLU A 36 2.43 -25.34 -3.56
CA GLU A 36 0.98 -25.50 -3.61
C GLU A 36 0.45 -26.31 -2.42
N GLN A 37 1.19 -27.33 -1.98
CA GLN A 37 0.86 -28.05 -0.74
C GLN A 37 0.84 -27.12 0.47
N VAL A 38 1.91 -26.34 0.69
CA VAL A 38 2.01 -25.38 1.79
C VAL A 38 0.87 -24.36 1.74
N ARG A 39 0.53 -23.86 0.56
CA ARG A 39 -0.58 -22.92 0.37
C ARG A 39 -1.93 -23.51 0.74
N ARG A 40 -2.18 -24.77 0.37
CA ARG A 40 -3.41 -25.50 0.71
C ARG A 40 -3.52 -25.77 2.21
N GLU A 41 -2.45 -26.28 2.84
CA GLU A 41 -2.42 -26.54 4.27
C GLU A 41 -2.63 -25.26 5.09
N HIS A 42 -2.00 -24.16 4.67
CA HIS A 42 -2.23 -22.85 5.27
C HIS A 42 -3.69 -22.39 5.14
N ALA A 43 -4.31 -22.56 3.96
CA ALA A 43 -5.71 -22.20 3.75
C ALA A 43 -6.66 -23.01 4.65
N GLU A 44 -6.44 -24.33 4.75
CA GLU A 44 -7.23 -25.22 5.62
C GLU A 44 -7.11 -24.83 7.10
N TRP A 45 -5.88 -24.58 7.56
CA TRP A 45 -5.63 -24.11 8.93
C TRP A 45 -6.28 -22.76 9.19
N SER A 46 -6.16 -21.81 8.26
CA SER A 46 -6.72 -20.46 8.38
C SER A 46 -8.25 -20.49 8.42
N ASP A 47 -8.90 -21.33 7.61
CA ASP A 47 -10.35 -21.51 7.64
C ASP A 47 -10.82 -22.14 8.96
N LYS A 48 -10.09 -23.12 9.49
CA LYS A 48 -10.38 -23.74 10.78
C LYS A 48 -10.22 -22.76 11.95
N THR A 49 -9.21 -21.91 11.89
CA THR A 49 -8.83 -21.02 13.00
C THR A 49 -9.68 -19.76 13.04
N PHE A 50 -9.88 -19.12 11.89
CA PHE A 50 -10.53 -17.80 11.80
C PHE A 50 -11.96 -17.86 11.25
N GLY A 51 -12.38 -18.99 10.69
CA GLY A 51 -13.70 -19.15 10.09
C GLY A 51 -13.91 -18.27 8.85
N LYS A 52 -15.18 -17.90 8.62
CA LYS A 52 -15.62 -17.18 7.42
C LYS A 52 -15.39 -15.67 7.55
N VAL A 53 -14.14 -15.24 7.41
CA VAL A 53 -13.74 -13.82 7.36
C VAL A 53 -13.30 -13.41 5.94
N GLY A 54 -13.42 -12.11 5.64
CA GLY A 54 -12.97 -11.49 4.38
C GLY A 54 -11.48 -11.09 4.40
N PRO A 55 -10.98 -10.45 3.32
CA PRO A 55 -9.54 -10.18 3.16
C PRO A 55 -9.00 -9.04 4.02
N VAL A 56 -9.87 -8.19 4.59
CA VAL A 56 -9.45 -6.93 5.20
C VAL A 56 -8.59 -7.18 6.45
N GLY A 57 -8.88 -8.24 7.21
CA GLY A 57 -8.07 -8.63 8.37
C GLY A 57 -6.63 -8.97 7.95
N PRO A 58 -6.43 -9.98 7.09
CA PRO A 58 -5.11 -10.33 6.58
C PRO A 58 -4.36 -9.15 5.94
N LEU A 59 -5.03 -8.26 5.19
CA LEU A 59 -4.37 -7.08 4.60
C LEU A 59 -3.90 -6.05 5.63
N LYS A 60 -4.68 -5.83 6.70
CA LYS A 60 -4.24 -4.97 7.82
C LYS A 60 -3.07 -5.58 8.56
N HIS A 61 -3.05 -6.90 8.71
CA HIS A 61 -1.94 -7.63 9.32
C HIS A 61 -0.70 -7.56 8.43
N LEU A 62 -0.84 -7.75 7.12
CA LEU A 62 0.26 -7.67 6.15
C LEU A 62 1.02 -6.33 6.24
N SER A 63 0.32 -5.24 6.56
CA SER A 63 0.96 -3.93 6.74
C SER A 63 1.88 -3.88 7.97
N LYS A 64 1.63 -4.69 8.99
CA LYS A 64 2.49 -4.82 10.18
C LYS A 64 3.70 -5.72 9.87
N GLU A 65 3.45 -6.89 9.29
CA GLU A 65 4.53 -7.82 8.91
C GLU A 65 5.51 -7.19 7.90
N ALA A 66 5.03 -6.31 7.02
CA ALA A 66 5.90 -5.55 6.14
C ALA A 66 6.85 -4.60 6.90
N LEU A 67 6.44 -4.08 8.06
CA LEU A 67 7.30 -3.26 8.92
C LEU A 67 8.29 -4.13 9.72
N GLU A 68 7.86 -5.31 10.17
CA GLU A 68 8.70 -6.28 10.87
C GLU A 68 9.79 -6.82 9.94
N ALA A 69 9.43 -7.24 8.73
CA ALA A 69 10.37 -7.62 7.67
C ALA A 69 11.32 -6.49 7.26
N ALA A 70 10.85 -5.23 7.25
CA ALA A 70 11.72 -4.08 6.96
C ALA A 70 12.72 -3.80 8.09
N ALA A 71 12.37 -4.12 9.34
CA ALA A 71 13.24 -3.96 10.50
C ALA A 71 14.26 -5.09 10.65
N ASN A 72 13.93 -6.30 10.16
CA ASN A 72 14.75 -7.51 10.24
C ASN A 72 14.76 -8.28 8.92
N PRO A 73 15.31 -7.71 7.82
CA PRO A 73 15.21 -8.29 6.49
C PRO A 73 15.95 -9.63 6.33
N GLU A 74 16.85 -9.96 7.24
CA GLU A 74 17.56 -11.24 7.31
C GLU A 74 16.71 -12.39 7.87
N ASP A 75 15.57 -12.11 8.51
CA ASP A 75 14.70 -13.15 9.04
C ASP A 75 13.72 -13.66 7.97
N PRO A 76 13.89 -14.90 7.48
CA PRO A 76 13.03 -15.47 6.45
C PRO A 76 11.57 -15.66 6.90
N LEU A 77 11.29 -15.72 8.21
CA LEU A 77 9.92 -15.94 8.71
C LEU A 77 9.05 -14.70 8.50
N GLU A 78 9.60 -13.50 8.65
CA GLU A 78 8.89 -12.24 8.39
C GLU A 78 8.43 -12.15 6.92
N TRP A 79 9.24 -12.67 5.99
CA TRP A 79 8.86 -12.80 4.58
C TRP A 79 7.78 -13.86 4.36
N ALA A 80 7.84 -14.96 5.12
CA ALA A 80 6.83 -16.02 5.07
C ALA A 80 5.46 -15.52 5.56
N ASP A 81 5.43 -14.72 6.64
CA ASP A 81 4.20 -14.12 7.15
C ASP A 81 3.56 -13.19 6.12
N MET A 82 4.35 -12.34 5.45
CA MET A 82 3.84 -11.55 4.33
C MET A 82 3.22 -12.43 3.23
N GLN A 83 3.87 -13.56 2.91
CA GLN A 83 3.40 -14.45 1.85
C GLN A 83 2.08 -15.14 2.22
N PHE A 84 1.97 -15.65 3.46
CA PHE A 84 0.77 -16.29 3.98
C PHE A 84 -0.42 -15.33 4.04
N LEU A 85 -0.21 -14.11 4.54
CA LEU A 85 -1.25 -13.10 4.64
C LEU A 85 -1.75 -12.63 3.27
N LEU A 86 -0.85 -12.50 2.29
CA LEU A 86 -1.24 -12.15 0.92
C LEU A 86 -2.06 -13.28 0.26
N TRP A 87 -1.64 -14.54 0.41
CA TRP A 87 -2.42 -15.68 -0.08
C TRP A 87 -3.79 -15.76 0.58
N ASP A 88 -3.86 -15.53 1.89
CA ASP A 88 -5.11 -15.56 2.64
C ASP A 88 -6.09 -14.48 2.16
N ALA A 89 -5.59 -13.25 1.95
CA ALA A 89 -6.38 -12.17 1.41
C ALA A 89 -6.90 -12.48 0.00
N GLN A 90 -6.05 -12.99 -0.88
CA GLN A 90 -6.42 -13.33 -2.27
C GLN A 90 -7.49 -14.41 -2.31
N ARG A 91 -7.28 -15.54 -1.62
CA ARG A 91 -8.24 -16.66 -1.62
C ARG A 91 -9.58 -16.27 -1.01
N ARG A 92 -9.59 -15.45 0.06
CA ARG A 92 -10.82 -14.97 0.72
C ARG A 92 -11.62 -14.02 -0.17
N MET A 93 -10.99 -13.41 -1.18
CA MET A 93 -11.65 -12.63 -2.23
C MET A 93 -11.97 -13.42 -3.49
N GLY A 94 -11.66 -14.72 -3.54
CA GLY A 94 -11.82 -15.53 -4.75
C GLY A 94 -10.88 -15.10 -5.88
N ILE A 95 -9.76 -14.44 -5.56
CA ILE A 95 -8.73 -14.10 -6.55
C ILE A 95 -7.92 -15.36 -6.83
N SER A 96 -8.02 -15.88 -8.05
CA SER A 96 -7.23 -17.02 -8.51
C SER A 96 -5.83 -16.61 -8.94
N ASP A 97 -4.91 -17.58 -8.98
CA ASP A 97 -3.54 -17.38 -9.46
C ASP A 97 -3.51 -16.87 -10.91
N ASP A 98 -4.37 -17.39 -11.78
CA ASP A 98 -4.52 -16.90 -13.16
C ASP A 98 -4.95 -15.44 -13.21
N PHE A 99 -5.92 -15.06 -12.36
CA PHE A 99 -6.46 -13.71 -12.33
C PHE A 99 -5.41 -12.71 -11.84
N ILE A 100 -4.74 -13.00 -10.72
CA ILE A 100 -3.70 -12.10 -10.21
C ILE A 100 -2.51 -12.03 -11.17
N THR A 101 -2.14 -13.14 -11.83
CA THR A 101 -1.05 -13.14 -12.83
C THR A 101 -1.36 -12.20 -13.98
N ARG A 102 -2.59 -12.21 -14.53
CA ARG A 102 -3.00 -11.26 -15.57
C ARG A 102 -2.95 -9.81 -15.06
N ALA A 103 -3.46 -9.57 -13.85
CA ALA A 103 -3.43 -8.24 -13.24
C ALA A 103 -1.99 -7.74 -13.02
N MET A 104 -1.07 -8.63 -12.64
CA MET A 104 0.36 -8.32 -12.51
C MET A 104 1.00 -7.97 -13.87
N ILE A 105 0.68 -8.71 -14.94
CA ILE A 105 1.15 -8.41 -16.30
C ILE A 105 0.70 -7.00 -16.75
N GLU A 106 -0.60 -6.71 -16.60
CA GLU A 106 -1.17 -5.40 -16.94
C GLU A 106 -0.55 -4.29 -16.08
N LYS A 107 -0.43 -4.51 -14.77
CA LYS A 107 0.16 -3.54 -13.85
C LYS A 107 1.63 -3.28 -14.15
N LEU A 108 2.39 -4.31 -14.54
CA LEU A 108 3.79 -4.18 -14.95
C LEU A 108 3.92 -3.34 -16.22
N ALA A 109 3.03 -3.55 -17.22
CA ALA A 109 3.01 -2.73 -18.42
C ALA A 109 2.76 -1.25 -18.08
N ILE A 110 1.77 -0.95 -17.23
CA ILE A 110 1.49 0.42 -16.75
C ILE A 110 2.69 1.01 -15.99
N ASN A 111 3.36 0.23 -15.16
CA ASN A 111 4.50 0.72 -14.38
C ASN A 111 5.71 1.08 -15.27
N LYS A 112 5.92 0.34 -16.38
CA LYS A 112 6.98 0.59 -17.36
C LYS A 112 6.79 1.88 -18.16
N THR A 113 5.56 2.39 -18.27
CA THR A 113 5.28 3.67 -18.96
C THR A 113 5.37 4.89 -18.04
N ARG A 114 5.60 4.71 -16.74
CA ARG A 114 5.68 5.81 -15.76
C ARG A 114 7.07 6.41 -15.69
N GLN A 115 7.11 7.68 -15.30
CA GLN A 115 8.33 8.33 -14.87
C GLN A 115 8.55 8.11 -13.37
N TRP A 116 9.79 7.80 -13.01
CA TRP A 116 10.20 7.52 -11.65
C TRP A 116 11.32 8.49 -11.25
N PRO A 117 11.28 9.09 -10.04
CA PRO A 117 12.36 9.94 -9.53
C PRO A 117 13.62 9.11 -9.28
N GLU A 118 14.73 9.74 -8.90
CA GLU A 118 15.98 9.05 -8.53
C GLU A 118 15.78 8.06 -7.36
N SER A 119 16.63 7.03 -7.29
CA SER A 119 16.60 6.07 -6.19
C SER A 119 17.16 6.64 -4.91
N LYS A 120 16.51 6.32 -3.79
CA LYS A 120 17.12 6.37 -2.46
C LYS A 120 16.91 5.04 -1.77
N ASP A 121 18.00 4.48 -1.26
CA ASP A 121 17.97 3.22 -0.53
C ASP A 121 17.15 3.36 0.76
N GLY A 122 16.42 2.30 1.13
CA GLY A 122 15.55 2.26 2.30
C GLY A 122 14.26 3.09 2.21
N GLU A 123 13.98 3.80 1.11
CA GLU A 123 12.81 4.69 0.98
C GLU A 123 11.83 4.21 -0.09
N PRO A 124 10.51 4.32 0.14
CA PRO A 124 9.52 4.01 -0.89
C PRO A 124 9.62 5.00 -2.05
N ARG A 125 9.71 4.48 -3.28
CA ARG A 125 9.69 5.31 -4.48
C ARG A 125 8.28 5.45 -5.04
N MET A 126 7.82 6.68 -5.18
CA MET A 126 6.54 7.00 -5.82
C MET A 126 6.76 7.47 -7.26
N HIS A 127 5.89 7.05 -8.18
CA HIS A 127 5.88 7.54 -9.55
C HIS A 127 5.51 9.02 -9.59
N VAL A 128 6.07 9.76 -10.54
CA VAL A 128 5.68 11.15 -10.80
C VAL A 128 4.25 11.13 -11.36
N LYS A 129 3.33 11.78 -10.66
CA LYS A 129 2.00 12.08 -11.20
C LYS A 129 2.15 13.33 -12.06
N GLU A 130 1.70 13.30 -13.32
CA GLU A 130 1.58 14.52 -14.11
C GLU A 130 0.68 15.50 -13.34
N ALA A 131 1.20 16.71 -13.10
CA ALA A 131 0.42 17.82 -12.56
C ALA A 131 -0.64 18.20 -13.61
N GLY A 132 -1.80 17.55 -13.56
CA GLY A 132 -2.83 17.70 -14.60
C GLY A 132 -4.01 16.74 -14.49
N ASN A 133 -3.86 15.63 -13.75
CA ASN A 133 -4.98 14.69 -13.51
C ASN A 133 -5.94 15.13 -12.38
N SER A 134 -5.89 16.40 -11.96
CA SER A 134 -7.02 16.98 -11.24
C SER A 134 -8.21 17.08 -12.19
N PRO A 135 -9.46 16.82 -11.75
CA PRO A 135 -10.63 17.09 -12.58
C PRO A 135 -10.52 18.50 -13.15
N ALA A 136 -10.77 18.65 -14.45
CA ALA A 136 -10.82 19.97 -15.07
C ALA A 136 -11.75 20.85 -14.23
N ILE A 137 -11.28 22.03 -13.85
CA ILE A 137 -12.09 23.01 -13.13
C ILE A 137 -13.28 23.32 -14.04
N PRO A 138 -14.54 23.08 -13.63
CA PRO A 138 -15.67 23.32 -14.51
C PRO A 138 -15.74 24.79 -14.91
N ASP A 139 -16.31 25.07 -16.10
CA ASP A 139 -16.47 26.44 -16.57
C ASP A 139 -17.20 27.31 -15.53
N GLY A 140 -16.61 28.47 -15.22
CA GLY A 140 -17.11 29.41 -14.22
C GLY A 140 -16.64 29.19 -12.78
N TRP A 141 -15.83 28.16 -12.51
CA TRP A 141 -15.18 27.96 -11.21
C TRP A 141 -13.79 28.59 -11.18
N VAL A 142 -13.41 29.18 -10.03
CA VAL A 142 -12.10 29.81 -9.81
C VAL A 142 -11.40 29.13 -8.64
N MET A 143 -10.11 28.84 -8.78
CA MET A 143 -9.30 28.29 -7.70
C MET A 143 -8.92 29.37 -6.70
N LEU A 144 -9.14 29.10 -5.42
CA LEU A 144 -8.78 29.99 -4.31
C LEU A 144 -7.89 29.23 -3.31
N PRO A 145 -7.01 29.92 -2.58
CA PRO A 145 -6.37 29.35 -1.40
C PRO A 145 -7.41 28.79 -0.42
N ALA A 146 -7.09 27.69 0.25
CA ALA A 146 -7.98 27.10 1.27
C ALA A 146 -8.27 28.09 2.42
N GLU A 147 -7.28 28.92 2.76
CA GLU A 147 -7.40 30.01 3.72
C GLU A 147 -7.23 31.37 2.99
N PRO A 148 -8.17 32.32 3.16
CA PRO A 148 -8.10 33.60 2.46
C PRO A 148 -6.88 34.40 2.92
N THR A 149 -6.17 35.00 1.96
CA THR A 149 -5.04 35.86 2.29
C THR A 149 -5.51 37.16 2.95
N GLN A 150 -4.59 37.87 3.62
CA GLN A 150 -4.91 39.17 4.20
C GLN A 150 -5.42 40.17 3.15
N ALA A 151 -4.89 40.13 1.93
CA ALA A 151 -5.34 40.98 0.83
C ALA A 151 -6.80 40.67 0.43
N MET A 152 -7.16 39.38 0.36
CA MET A 152 -8.52 38.93 0.09
C MET A 152 -9.50 39.37 1.18
N MET A 153 -9.12 39.21 2.46
CA MET A 153 -9.93 39.66 3.59
C MET A 153 -10.12 41.18 3.60
N ASN A 154 -9.05 41.95 3.34
CA ASN A 154 -9.12 43.41 3.29
C ASN A 154 -10.02 43.90 2.14
N ALA A 155 -9.96 43.24 0.98
CA ALA A 155 -10.81 43.56 -0.17
C ALA A 155 -12.29 43.31 0.13
N TRP A 156 -12.62 42.19 0.78
CA TRP A 156 -13.99 41.91 1.25
C TRP A 156 -14.47 42.98 2.23
N LEU A 157 -13.70 43.24 3.28
CA LEU A 157 -14.07 44.14 4.37
C LEU A 157 -14.27 45.58 3.86
N SER A 158 -13.49 46.02 2.89
CA SER A 158 -13.65 47.34 2.26
C SER A 158 -15.01 47.51 1.58
N GLU A 159 -15.45 46.53 0.79
CA GLU A 159 -16.74 46.62 0.08
C GLU A 159 -17.93 46.53 1.05
N VAL A 160 -17.82 45.71 2.09
CA VAL A 160 -18.85 45.60 3.14
C VAL A 160 -18.93 46.88 3.96
N ALA A 161 -17.79 47.47 4.35
CA ALA A 161 -17.74 48.75 5.07
C ALA A 161 -18.34 49.90 4.25
N ASN A 162 -18.26 49.83 2.92
CA ASN A 162 -18.87 50.78 2.00
C ASN A 162 -20.34 50.48 1.66
N TRP A 163 -21.01 49.60 2.41
CA TRP A 163 -22.43 49.24 2.26
C TRP A 163 -22.80 48.70 0.86
N ARG A 164 -21.83 48.16 0.11
CA ARG A 164 -22.06 47.59 -1.23
C ARG A 164 -22.60 46.16 -1.19
N GLY A 165 -22.69 45.59 0.01
CA GLY A 165 -23.28 44.27 0.27
C GLY A 165 -22.29 43.11 0.06
N HIS A 166 -22.67 41.94 0.59
CA HIS A 166 -21.79 40.77 0.65
C HIS A 166 -21.42 40.23 -0.74
N ALA A 167 -22.30 40.37 -1.74
CA ALA A 167 -22.01 39.94 -3.10
C ALA A 167 -20.88 40.76 -3.76
N ALA A 168 -20.78 42.06 -3.46
CA ALA A 168 -19.68 42.89 -3.91
C ALA A 168 -18.38 42.53 -3.17
N GLY A 169 -18.47 42.31 -1.85
CA GLY A 169 -17.35 41.82 -1.05
C GLY A 169 -16.78 40.49 -1.54
N TYR A 170 -17.63 39.53 -1.91
CA TYR A 170 -17.20 38.24 -2.44
C TYR A 170 -16.45 38.37 -3.77
N ARG A 171 -16.96 39.20 -4.69
CA ARG A 171 -16.27 39.46 -5.96
C ARG A 171 -14.92 40.14 -5.77
N ALA A 172 -14.83 41.11 -4.86
CA ALA A 172 -13.57 41.78 -4.54
C ALA A 172 -12.56 40.83 -3.89
N MET A 173 -13.03 39.94 -3.02
CA MET A 173 -12.20 38.89 -2.42
C MET A 173 -11.61 37.95 -3.48
N ILE A 174 -12.42 37.47 -4.43
CA ILE A 174 -11.96 36.63 -5.54
C ILE A 174 -10.95 37.38 -6.41
N ALA A 175 -11.22 38.64 -6.73
CA ALA A 175 -10.32 39.47 -7.55
C ALA A 175 -8.96 39.74 -6.88
N ALA A 176 -8.89 39.70 -5.55
CA ALA A 176 -7.67 39.88 -4.78
C ALA A 176 -6.94 38.55 -4.48
N ALA A 177 -7.44 37.41 -4.99
CA ALA A 177 -6.80 36.12 -4.82
C ALA A 177 -5.47 36.07 -5.60
N PRO A 178 -4.42 35.43 -5.05
CA PRO A 178 -3.16 35.28 -5.77
C PRO A 178 -3.35 34.40 -7.01
N GLU A 179 -2.71 34.78 -8.11
CA GLU A 179 -2.69 33.95 -9.32
C GLU A 179 -2.04 32.59 -9.02
N VAL A 180 -2.70 31.52 -9.46
CA VAL A 180 -2.12 30.18 -9.44
C VAL A 180 -1.04 30.16 -10.52
N LYS A 181 0.23 30.17 -10.12
CA LYS A 181 1.34 29.96 -11.07
C LYS A 181 1.23 28.53 -11.62
N SER A 182 0.98 28.43 -12.93
CA SER A 182 1.06 27.18 -13.70
C SER A 182 2.51 26.74 -13.87
#